data_AF-A0A2N1K0I4-F1
#
_entry.id   AF-A0A2N1K0I4-F1
#
_cell.length_a   1.000
_cell.length_b   1.000
_cell.length_c   1.000
_cell.angle_alpha   90.00
_cell.angle_beta   90.00
_cell.angle_gamma   90.00
#
_symmetry.space_group_name_H-M   'P 1'
#
loop_
_entity.id
_entity.type
_entity.pdbx_description
1 polymer ?
#
loop_
_entity_poly.entity_id
_entity_poly.type
_entity_poly.pdbx_seq_one_letter_code
_entity_poly.pdbx_strand_id
1 'polypeptide(L)'
;MENKQLEQKYDLSKIYTYKEHPDKISGRCDNCGNTAFKSSVKDFIFLRECRQCGMKKIIKPYSQDFIHSFRFLRSISLYCNSWY
;
A
#
# COMPACT_ATOMS: atom_id res chain seq x y z
N MET A 1 19.52 -22.78 20.83
CA MET A 1 19.44 -21.37 21.26
C MET A 1 18.15 -20.81 20.69
N GLU A 2 17.19 -20.54 21.56
CA GLU A 2 15.84 -20.12 21.20
C GLU A 2 15.89 -18.66 20.75
N ASN A 3 15.74 -18.42 19.45
CA ASN A 3 15.62 -17.09 18.89
C ASN A 3 14.27 -16.52 19.33
N LYS A 4 14.28 -15.82 20.47
CA LYS A 4 13.16 -15.01 20.95
C LYS A 4 13.00 -13.82 19.99
N GLN A 5 12.41 -14.09 18.82
CA GLN A 5 12.01 -13.06 17.90
C GLN A 5 10.99 -12.22 18.64
N LEU A 6 11.35 -10.97 18.92
CA LEU A 6 10.43 -9.95 19.41
C LEU A 6 9.18 -10.01 18.55
N GLU A 7 8.10 -10.54 19.10
CA GLU A 7 6.78 -10.45 18.49
C GLU A 7 6.45 -8.96 18.43
N GLN A 8 6.80 -8.31 17.33
CA GLN A 8 6.25 -7.01 17.00
C GLN A 8 4.77 -7.23 16.85
N LYS A 9 4.04 -7.01 17.94
CA LYS A 9 2.58 -7.13 18.01
C LYS A 9 2.00 -6.09 17.06
N TYR A 10 1.70 -6.51 15.84
CA TYR A 10 0.97 -5.68 14.89
C TYR A 10 -0.50 -5.63 15.31
N ASP A 11 -1.10 -4.44 15.24
CA ASP A 11 -2.53 -4.30 15.49
C ASP A 11 -3.30 -4.86 14.30
N LEU A 12 -3.96 -6.00 14.50
CA LEU A 12 -4.77 -6.67 13.45
C LEU A 12 -6.00 -5.87 13.02
N SER A 13 -6.43 -4.92 13.85
CA SER A 13 -7.56 -4.02 13.57
C SER A 13 -7.18 -2.89 12.60
N LYS A 14 -5.89 -2.63 12.39
CA LYS A 14 -5.40 -1.58 11.48
C LYS A 14 -5.07 -2.18 10.12
N ILE A 15 -5.31 -1.39 9.08
CA ILE A 15 -4.93 -1.73 7.71
C ILE A 15 -3.68 -0.92 7.36
N TYR A 16 -2.60 -1.62 7.02
CA TYR A 16 -1.32 -1.00 6.72
C TYR A 16 -1.14 -0.81 5.21
N THR A 17 -0.48 0.26 4.80
CA THR A 17 -0.13 0.46 3.38
C THR A 17 1.22 -0.17 3.08
N TYR A 18 1.33 -0.90 1.97
CA TYR A 18 2.59 -1.54 1.56
C TYR A 18 3.74 -0.54 1.34
N LYS A 19 3.45 0.70 0.94
CA LYS A 19 4.44 1.79 0.81
C LYS A 19 5.08 2.16 2.15
N GLU A 20 4.26 2.24 3.20
CA GLU A 20 4.72 2.65 4.52
C GLU A 20 5.40 1.48 5.24
N HIS A 21 4.82 0.28 5.11
CA HIS A 21 5.26 -0.93 5.80
C HIS A 21 5.44 -2.08 4.79
N PRO A 22 6.56 -2.08 4.04
CA PRO A 22 6.89 -3.17 3.14
C PRO A 22 7.09 -4.48 3.91
N ASP A 23 6.87 -5.60 3.23
CA ASP A 23 7.12 -6.92 3.82
C ASP A 23 8.62 -7.08 4.12
N LYS A 24 8.97 -7.58 5.32
CA LYS A 24 10.36 -7.92 5.65
C LYS A 24 10.87 -9.08 4.82
N ILE A 25 9.99 -10.05 4.58
CA ILE A 25 10.23 -11.20 3.72
C ILE A 25 9.07 -11.27 2.74
N SER A 26 9.38 -11.10 1.45
CA SER A 26 8.38 -11.15 0.39
C SER A 26 7.61 -12.47 0.43
N GLY A 27 6.29 -12.39 0.29
CA GLY A 27 5.43 -13.58 0.31
C GLY A 27 5.19 -14.19 1.69
N ARG A 28 5.71 -13.61 2.78
CA ARG A 28 5.40 -14.03 4.16
C ARG A 28 4.72 -12.93 4.96
N CYS A 29 3.91 -13.33 5.93
CA CYS A 29 3.24 -12.39 6.82
C CYS A 29 4.22 -11.92 7.89
N ASP A 30 4.36 -10.61 8.09
CA ASP A 30 5.30 -10.08 9.09
C ASP A 30 4.92 -10.46 10.53
N ASN A 31 3.64 -10.75 10.78
CA ASN A 31 3.15 -11.10 12.12
C ASN A 31 3.26 -12.60 12.43
N CYS A 32 2.90 -13.49 11.48
CA CYS A 32 2.84 -14.94 11.75
C CYS A 32 3.74 -15.80 10.85
N GLY A 33 4.45 -15.20 9.89
CA GLY A 33 5.32 -15.91 8.96
C GLY A 33 4.61 -16.79 7.93
N ASN A 34 3.28 -16.85 7.93
CA ASN A 34 2.51 -17.66 7.00
C ASN A 34 2.62 -17.16 5.55
N THR A 35 2.51 -18.08 4.60
CA THR A 35 2.54 -17.84 3.15
C THR A 35 1.15 -17.80 2.52
N ALA A 36 0.12 -18.27 3.24
CA ALA A 36 -1.25 -18.29 2.73
C ALA A 36 -1.99 -16.96 2.94
N PHE A 37 -2.34 -16.29 1.84
CA PHE A 37 -3.09 -15.03 1.84
C PHE A 37 -4.43 -15.18 1.11
N LYS A 38 -5.40 -14.38 1.52
CA LYS A 38 -6.62 -14.09 0.77
C LYS A 38 -6.46 -12.68 0.20
N SER A 39 -6.41 -12.59 -1.12
CA SER A 39 -6.38 -11.31 -1.82
C SER A 39 -7.79 -10.93 -2.27
N SER A 40 -8.09 -9.64 -2.26
CA SER A 40 -9.33 -9.09 -2.80
C SER A 40 -9.02 -7.76 -3.47
N VAL A 41 -9.62 -7.54 -4.63
CA VAL A 41 -9.48 -6.27 -5.36
C VAL A 41 -10.80 -5.53 -5.27
N LYS A 42 -10.74 -4.29 -4.78
CA LYS A 42 -11.91 -3.41 -4.73
C LYS A 42 -11.47 -1.99 -5.09
N ASP A 43 -12.16 -1.35 -6.03
CA ASP A 43 -11.92 0.05 -6.41
C ASP A 43 -10.45 0.34 -6.76
N PHE A 44 -9.81 -0.56 -7.52
CA PHE A 44 -8.38 -0.53 -7.87
C PHE A 44 -7.40 -0.65 -6.69
N ILE A 45 -7.90 -0.93 -5.49
CA ILE A 45 -7.10 -1.21 -4.30
C ILE A 45 -6.96 -2.72 -4.16
N PHE A 46 -5.72 -3.21 -4.08
CA PHE A 46 -5.44 -4.60 -3.80
C PHE A 46 -5.29 -4.79 -2.29
N LEU A 47 -6.27 -5.43 -1.67
CA LEU A 47 -6.24 -5.80 -0.26
C LEU A 47 -5.68 -7.22 -0.11
N ARG A 48 -4.63 -7.37 0.69
CA ARG A 48 -4.01 -8.64 1.07
C ARG A 48 -4.30 -8.93 2.53
N GLU A 49 -5.02 -10.01 2.80
CA GLU A 49 -5.34 -10.48 4.14
C GLU A 49 -4.64 -11.81 4.43
N CYS A 50 -3.98 -11.95 5.57
CA CYS A 50 -3.40 -13.22 5.98
C CYS A 50 -4.49 -14.18 6.49
N ARG A 51 -4.52 -15.43 6.02
CA ARG A 51 -5.53 -16.41 6.44
C ARG A 51 -5.39 -16.90 7.89
N GLN A 52 -4.20 -16.74 8.48
CA GLN A 52 -3.91 -17.25 9.82
C GLN A 52 -4.09 -16.20 10.91
N CYS A 53 -3.57 -14.99 10.71
CA CYS A 53 -3.69 -13.92 11.70
C CYS A 53 -4.71 -12.83 11.34
N GLY A 54 -5.20 -12.77 10.10
CA GLY A 54 -6.12 -11.71 9.66
C GLY A 54 -5.46 -10.35 9.42
N MET A 55 -4.12 -10.25 9.45
CA MET A 55 -3.41 -9.00 9.14
C MET A 55 -3.72 -8.55 7.71
N LYS A 56 -4.06 -7.26 7.56
CA LYS A 56 -4.45 -6.65 6.29
C LYS A 56 -3.42 -5.66 5.81
N LYS A 57 -3.03 -5.77 4.55
CA LYS A 57 -2.18 -4.81 3.85
C LYS A 57 -2.85 -4.34 2.56
N ILE A 58 -2.77 -3.05 2.30
CA ILE A 58 -3.23 -2.44 1.06
C ILE A 58 -2.02 -2.21 0.15
N ILE A 59 -2.11 -2.74 -1.07
CA ILE A 59 -1.20 -2.43 -2.17
C ILE A 59 -1.98 -1.50 -3.11
N LYS A 60 -1.57 -0.23 -3.15
CA LYS A 60 -2.08 0.71 -4.15
C LYS A 60 -1.25 0.54 -5.43
N PRO A 61 -1.85 0.26 -6.59
CA PRO A 61 -1.12 0.29 -7.84
C PRO A 61 -0.57 1.71 -8.06
N TYR A 62 0.68 1.81 -8.51
CA TYR A 62 1.43 3.05 -8.73
C TYR A 62 0.77 4.05 -9.70
N SER A 63 -0.36 3.71 -10.33
CA SER A 63 -1.07 4.57 -11.27
C SER A 63 -1.81 5.76 -10.63
N GLN A 64 -2.07 5.74 -9.32
CA GLN A 64 -2.80 6.84 -8.65
C GLN A 64 -1.93 8.04 -8.26
N ASP A 65 -0.61 7.89 -8.12
CA ASP A 65 0.26 9.05 -7.85
C ASP A 65 0.38 9.96 -9.09
N PHE A 66 0.14 9.43 -10.29
CA PHE A 66 0.25 10.17 -11.55
C PHE A 66 -0.92 11.12 -11.78
N ILE A 67 -2.12 10.78 -11.28
CA ILE A 67 -3.34 11.58 -11.54
C ILE A 67 -3.36 12.88 -10.71
N HIS A 68 -2.71 12.91 -9.55
CA HIS A 68 -2.55 14.16 -8.78
C HIS A 68 -1.57 15.16 -9.45
N SER A 69 -0.66 14.69 -10.30
CA SER A 69 0.26 15.57 -11.03
C SER A 69 -0.42 16.32 -12.19
N PHE A 70 -1.45 15.73 -12.82
CA PHE A 70 -2.16 16.37 -13.93
C PHE A 70 -3.09 17.52 -13.53
N ARG A 71 -3.41 17.69 -12.24
CA ARG A 71 -4.18 18.85 -11.76
C ARG A 71 -3.33 20.13 -11.66
N PHE A 72 -2.01 20.03 -11.76
CA PHE A 72 -1.09 21.18 -11.69
C PHE A 72 -0.83 21.85 -13.05
N LEU A 73 -1.21 21.22 -14.17
CA LEU A 73 -0.98 21.76 -15.52
C LEU A 73 -2.20 22.48 -16.14
N ARG A 74 -3.28 22.72 -15.38
CA ARG A 74 -4.42 23.51 -15.86
C ARG A 74 -4.36 25.01 -15.51
N SER A 75 -3.28 25.46 -14.87
CA SER A 75 -3.09 26.88 -14.50
C SER A 75 -2.18 27.67 -15.46
N ILE A 76 -1.59 27.04 -16.48
CA ILE A 76 -0.76 27.73 -17.50
C ILE A 76 -1.51 27.72 -18.83
N SER A 77 -2.66 28.41 -18.89
CA SER A 77 -3.37 28.68 -20.15
C SER A 77 -4.03 30.07 -20.14
N LEU A 78 -3.38 31.04 -19.49
CA LEU A 78 -3.83 32.44 -19.45
C LEU A 78 -2.74 33.46 -19.82
N TYR A 79 -1.56 33.03 -20.27
CA TYR A 79 -0.45 33.92 -20.68
C TYR A 79 -0.01 33.68 -22.14
N CYS A 80 -0.95 33.52 -23.07
CA CYS A 80 -0.63 33.46 -24.51
C CYS A 80 -1.63 34.24 -25.38
N ASN A 81 -2.02 35.45 -24.96
CA ASN A 81 -2.76 36.41 -25.78
C ASN A 81 -2.44 37.86 -25.39
N SER A 82 -1.16 38.25 -25.42
CA SER A 82 -0.80 39.66 -25.26
C SER A 82 0.45 40.04 -26.06
N TRP A 83 0.54 39.56 -27.30
CA TRP A 83 1.42 40.12 -28.33
C TRP A 83 0.70 39.96 -29.69
N TYR A 84 -0.25 40.85 -29.92
CA TYR A 84 -0.70 41.29 -31.24
C TYR A 84 -0.86 42.80 -31.18
#